data_AF-A0A843TCU3-F1
#
_entry.id   AF-A0A843TCU3-F1
#
_cell.length_a   1.000
_cell.length_b   1.000
_cell.length_c   1.000
_cell.angle_alpha   90.00
_cell.angle_beta   90.00
_cell.angle_gamma   90.00
#
_symmetry.space_group_name_H-M   'P 1'
#
loop_
_entity.id
_entity.type
_entity.pdbx_description
1 polymer ?
#
loop_
_entity_poly.entity_id
_entity_poly.type
_entity_poly.pdbx_seq_one_letter_code
_entity_poly.pdbx_strand_id
1 'polypeptide(L)'
;MSRIKQGPCVDGKADRDGKIIRVYGGVRACERASCSRVFGGRPTCSSQAKMPSHKTFKIKKKLAKKMRQNRPIPYWIRMRTDNTIRYNAKRRHWRRTKLGF
;
A
#
# COMPACT_ATOMS: atom_id res chain seq x y z
N MET A 1 7.39 -15.52 40.69
CA MET A 1 6.79 -15.92 39.39
C MET A 1 7.46 -15.15 38.26
N SER A 2 8.49 -15.75 37.65
CA SER A 2 9.37 -15.08 36.69
C SER A 2 8.86 -15.27 35.26
N ARG A 3 8.59 -14.17 34.56
CA ARG A 3 8.07 -14.15 33.18
C ARG A 3 9.15 -14.64 32.20
N ILE A 4 8.79 -15.62 31.39
CA ILE A 4 9.60 -16.28 30.36
C ILE A 4 10.15 -15.22 29.38
N LYS A 5 11.50 -15.14 29.26
CA LYS A 5 12.18 -14.37 28.23
C LYS A 5 12.16 -15.17 26.92
N GLN A 6 11.47 -14.67 25.90
CA GLN A 6 11.63 -15.16 24.53
C GLN A 6 12.63 -14.24 23.83
N GLY A 7 13.80 -14.80 23.51
CA GLY A 7 14.87 -14.16 22.76
C GLY A 7 14.55 -14.03 21.26
N PRO A 8 15.42 -13.37 20.48
CA PRO A 8 15.17 -13.06 19.08
C PRO A 8 15.32 -14.28 18.17
N CYS A 9 14.40 -14.42 17.19
CA CYS A 9 14.55 -15.36 16.08
C CYS A 9 15.63 -14.84 15.12
N VAL A 10 16.75 -15.56 15.03
CA VAL A 10 17.85 -15.30 14.09
C VAL A 10 17.89 -16.43 13.06
N ASP A 11 17.98 -16.09 11.77
CA ASP A 11 18.46 -16.95 10.67
C ASP A 11 18.80 -16.01 9.50
N GLY A 12 20.04 -15.54 9.30
CA GLY A 12 21.26 -16.22 8.78
C GLY A 12 21.88 -15.26 7.73
N LYS A 13 23.10 -15.35 7.18
CA LYS A 13 24.40 -16.00 7.43
C LYS A 13 25.46 -14.99 6.89
N ALA A 14 26.67 -14.95 7.43
CA ALA A 14 27.78 -14.12 6.93
C ALA A 14 28.90 -15.01 6.35
N ASP A 15 29.55 -14.58 5.25
CA ASP A 15 30.68 -15.26 4.62
C ASP A 15 31.99 -15.13 5.42
N ARG A 16 32.95 -16.03 5.13
CA ARG A 16 34.20 -16.28 5.87
C ARG A 16 35.17 -15.09 6.02
N ASP A 17 34.96 -13.97 5.34
CA ASP A 17 35.86 -12.80 5.36
C ASP A 17 35.27 -11.55 6.04
N GLY A 18 34.15 -11.66 6.76
CA GLY A 18 33.65 -10.58 7.63
C GLY A 18 33.22 -9.28 6.92
N LYS A 19 33.03 -9.28 5.60
CA LYS A 19 32.52 -8.11 4.85
C LYS A 19 30.99 -8.10 4.79
N ILE A 20 30.38 -7.07 5.35
CA ILE A 20 28.96 -6.75 5.19
C ILE A 20 28.73 -6.26 3.76
N ILE A 21 28.02 -7.04 2.94
CA ILE A 21 27.47 -6.56 1.66
C ILE A 21 26.20 -5.75 1.99
N ARG A 22 26.33 -4.44 2.22
CA ARG A 22 25.18 -3.53 2.31
C ARG A 22 24.81 -3.05 0.91
N VAL A 23 23.90 -3.77 0.27
CA VAL A 23 23.18 -3.29 -0.92
C VAL A 23 22.14 -2.26 -0.43
N TYR A 24 22.38 -0.99 -0.78
CA TYR A 24 21.49 0.19 -0.89
C TYR A 24 20.20 0.21 -0.04
N GLY A 25 19.97 1.16 0.88
CA GLY A 25 20.20 2.60 0.70
C GLY A 25 19.12 3.20 -0.20
N GLY A 26 17.96 3.59 0.35
CA GLY A 26 16.90 4.22 -0.44
C GLY A 26 15.56 4.41 0.28
N VAL A 27 15.57 4.88 1.54
CA VAL A 27 14.35 5.43 2.14
C VAL A 27 13.95 6.67 1.33
N ARG A 28 12.73 6.66 0.79
CA ARG A 28 12.15 7.81 0.09
C ARG A 28 12.22 9.02 1.00
N ALA A 29 12.91 10.06 0.54
CA ALA A 29 12.89 11.39 1.13
C ALA A 29 11.43 11.84 1.25
N CYS A 30 10.97 12.01 2.49
CA CYS A 30 9.77 12.79 2.76
C CYS A 30 10.17 14.25 2.51
N GLU A 31 9.65 14.85 1.44
CA GLU A 31 9.87 16.26 1.14
C GLU A 31 9.30 17.12 2.27
N ARG A 32 10.24 17.66 3.06
CA ARG A 32 10.15 18.89 3.84
C ARG A 32 8.83 19.11 4.60
N ALA A 33 8.57 18.27 5.60
CA ALA A 33 7.80 18.71 6.76
C ALA A 33 8.77 19.39 7.73
N SER A 34 8.61 20.69 7.96
CA SER A 34 9.29 21.39 9.05
C SER A 34 8.89 20.73 10.37
N CYS A 35 9.71 19.79 10.83
CA CYS A 35 9.47 19.06 12.07
C CYS A 35 10.11 19.87 13.21
N SER A 36 9.30 20.66 13.92
CA SER A 36 9.73 21.22 15.20
C SER A 36 9.84 20.06 16.20
N ARG A 37 11.09 19.70 16.51
CA ARG A 37 11.43 18.62 17.43
C ARG A 37 11.23 19.12 18.85
N VAL A 38 10.05 18.91 19.44
CA VAL A 38 9.87 19.11 20.88
C VAL A 38 10.44 17.86 21.58
N PHE A 39 11.51 18.03 22.35
CA PHE A 39 12.09 16.93 23.15
C PHE A 39 11.01 16.35 24.08
N GLY A 40 10.83 15.03 24.03
CA GLY A 40 9.92 14.29 24.93
C GLY A 40 8.49 14.06 24.43
N GLY A 41 8.10 14.61 23.27
CA GLY A 41 6.78 14.36 22.66
C GLY A 41 6.82 13.35 21.52
N ARG A 42 5.81 12.48 21.40
CA ARG A 42 5.55 11.76 20.13
C ARG A 42 5.34 12.83 19.04
N PRO A 43 6.02 12.74 17.88
CA PRO A 43 5.75 13.65 16.77
C PRO A 43 4.29 13.44 16.34
N THR A 44 3.41 14.38 16.69
CA THR A 44 2.07 14.43 16.12
C THR A 44 2.23 15.00 14.72
N CYS A 45 2.27 14.12 13.73
CA CYS A 45 2.06 14.53 12.35
C CYS A 45 0.63 15.09 12.27
N SER A 46 0.49 16.41 12.33
CA SER A 46 -0.76 17.10 12.04
C SER A 46 -1.07 16.88 10.56
N SER A 47 -1.80 15.80 10.27
CA SER A 47 -2.35 15.55 8.95
C SER A 47 -3.35 16.66 8.66
N GLN A 48 -2.91 17.75 8.04
CA GLN A 48 -3.82 18.73 7.49
C GLN A 48 -4.75 17.98 6.52
N ALA A 49 -6.01 17.81 6.91
CA ALA A 49 -7.01 17.12 6.12
C ALA A 49 -7.32 18.00 4.90
N LYS A 50 -6.56 17.80 3.82
CA LYS A 50 -6.82 18.47 2.55
C LYS A 50 -8.21 18.05 2.08
N MET A 51 -9.16 18.97 2.16
CA MET A 51 -10.55 18.69 1.77
C MET A 51 -10.57 18.17 0.33
N PRO A 52 -11.36 17.13 0.04
CA PRO A 52 -11.47 16.61 -1.32
C PRO A 52 -12.05 17.69 -2.23
N SER A 53 -11.63 17.72 -3.50
CA SER A 53 -12.16 18.73 -4.43
C SER A 53 -13.67 18.60 -4.62
N HIS A 54 -14.31 19.75 -4.86
CA HIS A 54 -15.72 19.84 -5.18
C HIS A 54 -15.95 19.28 -6.60
N LYS A 55 -16.74 18.21 -6.71
CA LYS A 55 -17.01 17.49 -7.97
C LYS A 55 -18.51 17.40 -8.24
N THR A 56 -18.89 17.45 -9.51
CA THR A 56 -20.30 17.38 -9.94
C THR A 56 -20.89 15.98 -9.69
N PHE A 57 -22.23 15.89 -9.60
CA PHE A 57 -22.93 14.62 -9.34
C PHE A 57 -22.72 13.57 -10.44
N LYS A 58 -22.66 14.00 -11.71
CA LYS A 58 -22.37 13.13 -12.86
C LYS A 58 -21.00 12.45 -12.70
N ILE A 59 -19.97 13.22 -12.33
CA ILE A 59 -18.61 12.69 -12.09
C ILE A 59 -18.60 11.77 -10.87
N LYS A 60 -19.26 12.14 -9.77
CA LYS A 60 -19.40 11.28 -8.57
C LYS A 60 -20.00 9.91 -8.93
N LYS A 61 -21.06 9.86 -9.75
CA LYS A 61 -21.65 8.61 -10.24
C LYS A 61 -20.67 7.78 -11.06
N LYS A 62 -19.95 8.40 -12.02
CA LYS A 62 -18.93 7.72 -12.83
C LYS A 62 -17.83 7.12 -11.95
N LEU A 63 -17.30 7.90 -11.00
CA LEU A 63 -16.27 7.45 -10.06
C LEU A 63 -16.77 6.27 -9.21
N ALA A 64 -17.98 6.36 -8.66
CA ALA A 64 -18.58 5.29 -7.87
C ALA A 64 -18.74 4.00 -8.70
N LYS A 65 -19.18 4.10 -9.97
CA LYS A 65 -19.28 2.93 -10.85
C LYS A 65 -17.91 2.32 -11.15
N LYS A 66 -16.88 3.14 -11.41
CA LYS A 66 -15.51 2.66 -11.65
C LYS A 66 -14.91 2.00 -10.41
N MET A 67 -15.24 2.47 -9.21
CA MET A 67 -14.89 1.78 -7.96
C MET A 67 -15.59 0.42 -7.85
N ARG A 68 -16.91 0.36 -8.15
CA ARG A 68 -17.68 -0.90 -8.10
C ARG A 68 -17.20 -1.93 -9.12
N GLN A 69 -16.76 -1.52 -10.30
CA GLN A 69 -16.24 -2.42 -11.35
C GLN A 69 -14.87 -3.02 -11.03
N ASN A 70 -14.08 -2.37 -10.17
CA ASN A 70 -12.70 -2.79 -9.88
C ASN A 70 -12.63 -3.93 -8.85
N ARG A 71 -13.34 -5.03 -9.11
CA ARG A 71 -13.47 -6.21 -8.22
C ARG A 71 -12.87 -7.46 -8.89
N PRO A 72 -12.36 -8.42 -8.10
CA PRO A 72 -11.93 -9.72 -8.63
C PRO A 72 -13.13 -10.55 -9.06
N ILE A 73 -12.90 -11.53 -9.93
CA ILE A 73 -13.96 -12.44 -10.39
C ILE A 73 -14.34 -13.38 -9.22
N PRO A 74 -15.64 -13.64 -9.00
CA PRO A 74 -16.09 -14.59 -7.99
C PRO A 74 -15.58 -16.02 -8.25
N TYR A 75 -15.34 -16.79 -7.18
CA TYR A 75 -14.79 -18.13 -7.30
C TYR A 75 -15.71 -19.12 -8.04
N TRP A 76 -17.01 -19.08 -7.76
CA TRP A 76 -17.99 -19.98 -8.40
C TRP A 76 -18.06 -19.83 -9.92
N ILE A 77 -17.73 -18.66 -10.47
CA ILE A 77 -17.65 -18.45 -11.92
C ILE A 77 -16.51 -19.27 -12.53
N ARG A 78 -15.41 -19.46 -11.79
CA ARG A 78 -14.28 -20.29 -12.24
C ARG A 78 -14.62 -21.78 -12.28
N MET A 79 -15.60 -22.20 -11.48
CA MET A 79 -16.06 -23.58 -11.39
C MET A 79 -17.16 -23.91 -12.41
N ARG A 80 -17.71 -22.93 -13.13
CA ARG A 80 -18.69 -23.21 -14.20
C ARG A 80 -18.01 -23.87 -15.40
N THR A 81 -18.66 -24.89 -15.95
CA THR A 81 -18.25 -25.57 -17.19
C THR A 81 -18.24 -24.59 -18.36
N ASP A 82 -17.35 -24.82 -19.33
CA ASP A 82 -17.21 -24.04 -20.58
C ASP A 82 -16.97 -22.53 -20.40
N ASN A 83 -16.34 -22.13 -19.29
CA ASN A 83 -15.97 -20.74 -19.05
C ASN A 83 -14.45 -20.51 -19.19
N THR A 84 -14.06 -19.76 -20.22
CA THR A 84 -12.66 -19.41 -20.52
C THR A 84 -12.13 -18.25 -19.65
N ILE A 85 -13.01 -17.55 -18.94
CA ILE A 85 -12.67 -16.33 -18.19
C ILE A 85 -11.98 -16.70 -16.86
N ARG A 86 -10.68 -16.43 -16.74
CA ARG A 86 -9.87 -16.72 -15.54
C ARG A 86 -9.66 -15.51 -14.63
N TYR A 87 -9.46 -14.33 -15.21
CA TYR A 87 -9.17 -13.08 -14.49
C TYR A 87 -9.89 -11.91 -15.15
N ASN A 88 -10.07 -10.82 -14.40
CA ASN A 88 -10.71 -9.62 -14.93
C ASN A 88 -9.67 -8.77 -15.68
N ALA A 89 -9.61 -8.93 -17.01
CA ALA A 89 -8.70 -8.18 -17.87
C ALA A 89 -8.90 -6.65 -17.78
N LYS A 90 -10.11 -6.19 -17.43
CA LYS A 90 -10.46 -4.77 -17.31
C LYS A 90 -10.24 -4.20 -15.89
N ARG A 91 -9.62 -4.97 -14.98
CA ARG A 91 -9.30 -4.50 -13.63
C ARG A 91 -8.26 -3.38 -13.70
N ARG A 92 -8.42 -2.33 -12.87
CA ARG A 92 -7.59 -1.12 -12.91
C ARG A 92 -6.81 -0.92 -11.62
N HIS A 93 -5.57 -0.43 -11.73
CA HIS A 93 -4.81 0.08 -10.58
C HIS A 93 -4.59 1.59 -10.71
N TRP A 94 -4.85 2.34 -9.64
CA TRP A 94 -4.88 3.81 -9.67
C TRP A 94 -3.51 4.46 -9.90
N ARG A 95 -2.42 3.77 -9.59
CA ARG A 95 -1.06 4.23 -9.89
C ARG A 95 -0.66 3.99 -11.34
N ARG A 96 -1.18 2.95 -12.00
CA ARG A 96 -0.76 2.57 -13.37
C ARG A 96 -1.56 3.29 -14.45
N THR A 97 -2.89 3.27 -14.38
CA THR A 97 -3.75 3.83 -15.43
C THR A 97 -4.72 4.85 -14.84
N LYS A 98 -4.79 6.05 -15.43
CA LYS A 98 -5.67 7.13 -14.96
C LYS A 98 -7.07 6.98 -15.55
N LEU A 99 -8.06 7.54 -14.84
CA LEU A 99 -9.41 7.63 -15.37
C LEU A 99 -9.44 8.85 -16.30
N GLY A 100 -9.35 8.61 -17.60
CA GLY A 100 -9.61 9.64 -18.61
C GLY A 100 -11.11 9.91 -18.65
N PHE A 101 -11.50 11.12 -18.27
CA PHE A 101 -12.83 11.67 -18.45
C PHE A 101 -12.71 13.02 -19.11
#